data_AF-A0A8T4XLQ0-F1
#
_entry.id   AF-A0A8T4XLQ0-F1
#
_cell.length_a   1.000
_cell.length_b   1.000
_cell.length_c   1.000
_cell.angle_alpha   90.00
_cell.angle_beta   90.00
_cell.angle_gamma   90.00
#
_symmetry.space_group_name_H-M   'P 1'
#
loop_
_entity.id
_entity.type
_entity.pdbx_description
1 polymer ?
#
loop_
_entity_poly.entity_id
_entity_poly.type
_entity_poly.pdbx_seq_one_letter_code
_entity_poly.pdbx_strand_id
1 'polypeptide(L)' 'MRKGVLLTVAIMILCVLLVPLIAYYIGGWFAYWSHAALAIIFALAAVLLKTRWYWEED' A
#
# COMPACT_ATOMS: atom_id res chain seq x y z
N MET A 1 -3.96 -7.41 19.05
CA MET A 1 -4.10 -8.00 17.71
C MET A 1 -4.59 -7.01 16.63
N ARG A 2 -5.60 -6.14 16.86
CA ARG A 2 -6.15 -5.27 15.78
C ARG A 2 -5.29 -4.11 15.23
N LYS A 3 -4.43 -3.48 16.05
CA LYS A 3 -3.76 -2.22 15.64
C LYS A 3 -2.82 -2.37 14.44
N GLY A 4 -2.08 -3.48 14.37
CA GLY A 4 -1.16 -3.75 13.26
C GLY A 4 -1.88 -3.97 11.93
N VAL A 5 -2.96 -4.76 11.94
CA VAL A 5 -3.82 -4.99 10.78
C VAL A 5 -4.45 -3.69 10.28
N LEU A 6 -5.00 -2.89 11.21
CA LEU A 6 -5.59 -1.58 10.87
C LEU A 6 -4.57 -0.64 10.24
N LEU A 7 -3.34 -0.63 10.75
CA LEU A 7 -2.25 0.16 10.18
C LEU A 7 -1.90 -0.29 8.76
N THR A 8 -1.76 -1.60 8.53
CA THR A 8 -1.44 -2.14 7.20
C THR A 8 -2.55 -1.81 6.19
N VAL A 9 -3.82 -1.96 6.59
CA VAL A 9 -4.97 -1.61 5.75
C VAL A 9 -4.99 -0.11 5.45
N ALA A 10 -4.70 0.75 6.44
CA ALA A 10 -4.61 2.20 6.21
C ALA A 10 -3.51 2.56 5.20
N ILE A 11 -2.34 1.91 5.28
CA ILE A 11 -1.24 2.11 4.31
C ILE A 11 -1.70 1.69 2.90
N MET A 12 -2.39 0.55 2.77
CA MET A 12 -2.90 0.09 1.48
C MET A 12 -3.90 1.08 0.86
N ILE A 13 -4.83 1.62 1.66
CA ILE A 13 -5.78 2.64 1.22
C ILE A 13 -5.02 3.90 0.76
N LEU A 14 -4.03 4.34 1.54
CA LEU A 14 -3.21 5.50 1.17
C LEU A 14 -2.47 5.29 -0.16
N CYS A 15 -1.92 4.10 -0.41
CA CYS A 15 -1.28 3.81 -1.70
C CYS A 15 -2.24 4.01 -2.88
N VAL A 16 -3.51 3.58 -2.76
CA VAL A 16 -4.52 3.74 -3.81
C VAL A 16 -4.93 5.20 -4.00
N LEU A 17 -5.06 5.96 -2.91
CA LEU A 17 -5.44 7.38 -2.97
C LEU A 17 -4.32 8.27 -3.52
N LEU A 18 -3.06 7.94 -3.21
CA LEU A 18 -1.90 8.73 -3.66
C LEU A 18 -1.65 8.62 -5.16
N VAL A 19 -2.03 7.51 -5.81
CA VAL A 19 -1.91 7.31 -7.26
C VAL A 19 -2.58 8.45 -8.07
N PRO A 20 -3.91 8.68 -7.97
CA PRO A 20 -4.56 9.74 -8.72
C PRO A 20 -4.10 11.14 -8.28
N LEU A 21 -3.77 11.34 -7.00
CA LEU A 21 -3.25 12.63 -6.52
C LEU A 21 -1.91 12.95 -7.18
N ILE A 22 -0.97 12.01 -7.20
CA ILE A 22 0.33 12.20 -7.83
C ILE A 22 0.20 12.37 -9.34
N ALA A 23 -0.68 11.58 -9.98
CA ALA A 23 -0.96 11.73 -11.40
C ALA A 23 -1.48 13.14 -11.74
N TYR A 24 -2.38 13.66 -10.90
CA TYR A 24 -2.98 14.98 -11.08
C TYR A 24 -1.99 16.13 -10.84
N TYR A 25 -1.20 16.07 -9.76
CA TYR A 25 -0.34 17.19 -9.36
C TYR A 25 1.05 17.21 -10.01
N ILE A 26 1.64 16.05 -10.30
CA ILE A 26 3.03 15.95 -10.75
C ILE A 26 3.10 15.60 -12.24
N GLY A 27 2.27 14.66 -12.69
CA GLY A 27 2.25 14.18 -14.07
C GLY A 27 3.57 13.58 -14.57
N GLY A 28 3.55 13.13 -15.83
CA GLY A 28 4.75 12.73 -16.58
C GLY A 28 5.57 11.58 -15.98
N TRP A 29 6.90 11.68 -16.12
CA TRP A 29 7.86 10.65 -15.72
C TRP A 29 7.83 10.35 -14.22
N PHE A 30 7.74 11.38 -13.38
CA PHE A 30 7.72 11.22 -11.92
C PHE A 30 6.44 10.55 -11.43
N ALA A 31 5.29 10.82 -12.06
CA ALA A 31 4.07 10.09 -11.75
C ALA A 31 4.26 8.58 -11.98
N TYR A 32 4.77 8.16 -13.14
CA TYR A 32 5.00 6.75 -13.45
C TYR A 32 5.83 6.02 -12.38
N TRP A 33 7.01 6.56 -12.02
CA TRP A 33 7.87 5.93 -11.02
C TRP A 33 7.28 5.93 -9.61
N SER A 34 6.52 6.97 -9.27
CA SER A 34 5.80 7.01 -7.99
C SER A 34 4.72 5.93 -7.93
N HIS A 35 3.99 5.68 -9.03
CA HIS A 35 2.99 4.61 -9.10
C HIS A 35 3.64 3.24 -8.93
N ALA A 36 4.79 3.01 -9.57
CA ALA A 36 5.55 1.78 -9.41
C ALA A 36 6.00 1.57 -7.95
N ALA A 37 6.52 2.62 -7.31
CA ALA A 37 6.92 2.55 -5.90
C ALA A 37 5.72 2.27 -4.96
N LEU A 38 4.60 2.95 -5.17
CA LEU A 38 3.37 2.71 -4.39
C LEU A 38 2.83 1.29 -4.58
N ALA A 39 2.91 0.73 -5.79
CA ALA A 39 2.51 -0.65 -6.05
C ALA A 39 3.37 -1.66 -5.29
N ILE A 40 4.70 -1.44 -5.22
CA ILE A 40 5.60 -2.28 -4.43
C ILE A 40 5.25 -2.22 -2.95
N ILE A 41 5.04 -1.01 -2.40
CA ILE A 41 4.65 -0.83 -0.99
C ILE A 41 3.32 -1.54 -0.69
N PHE A 42 2.33 -1.38 -1.58
CA PHE A 42 1.05 -2.07 -1.46
C PHE A 42 1.20 -3.59 -1.47
N ALA A 43 2.01 -4.13 -2.38
CA ALA A 43 2.25 -5.57 -2.47
C ALA A 43 2.91 -6.13 -1.20
N LEU A 44 3.91 -5.42 -0.66
CA LEU A 44 4.55 -5.80 0.61
C LEU A 44 3.56 -5.75 1.77
N ALA A 45 2.73 -4.71 1.85
CA ALA A 45 1.68 -4.59 2.86
C ALA A 45 0.66 -5.73 2.76
N ALA A 46 0.24 -6.10 1.55
CA ALA A 46 -0.66 -7.23 1.31
C ALA A 46 -0.04 -8.56 1.73
N VAL A 47 1.25 -8.78 1.44
CA VAL A 47 1.98 -9.97 1.89
C VAL A 47 2.06 -10.01 3.41
N LEU A 48 2.40 -8.89 4.07
CA LEU A 48 2.46 -8.80 5.53
C LEU A 48 1.11 -9.06 6.20
N LEU A 49 0.02 -8.60 5.57
CA LEU A 49 -1.33 -8.86 6.03
C LEU A 49 -1.66 -10.36 5.92
N LYS A 50 -1.34 -10.98 4.78
CA LYS A 50 -1.54 -12.41 4.54
C LYS A 50 -0.69 -13.26 5.49
N THR A 51 0.59 -12.96 5.66
CA THR A 51 1.47 -13.72 6.57
C THR A 51 1.04 -13.57 8.02
N ARG A 52 0.64 -12.37 8.46
CA ARG A 52 0.04 -12.21 9.80
C ARG A 52 -1.21 -13.05 9.96
N TRP A 53 -2.10 -13.09 8.97
CA TRP A 53 -3.29 -13.92 9.02
C TRP A 53 -2.93 -15.41 9.18
N TYR A 54 -1.98 -15.91 8.40
CA TYR A 54 -1.49 -17.29 8.49
C TYR A 54 -0.75 -17.66 9.78
N TRP A 55 -0.22 -16.68 10.52
CA TRP A 55 0.50 -16.89 11.78
C TRP A 55 -0.34 -16.51 13.02
N GLU A 56 -1.46 -15.82 12.85
CA GLU A 56 -2.45 -15.53 13.90
C GLU A 56 -3.61 -16.55 13.91
N GLU A 57 -3.79 -17.34 12.84
CA GLU A 57 -4.48 -18.63 12.87
C GLU A 57 -3.45 -19.70 13.32
N ASP A 58 -3.76 -20.44 14.38
CA ASP A 58 -2.89 -21.46 15.03
C ASP A 58 -2.10 -22.38 14.07
#